data_AF-A0A1B2EY31-F1
#
_entry.id   AF-A0A1B2EY31-F1
#
_cell.length_a   1.000
_cell.length_b   1.000
_cell.length_c   1.000
_cell.angle_alpha   90.00
_cell.angle_beta   90.00
_cell.angle_gamma   90.00
#
_symmetry.space_group_name_H-M   'P 1'
#
loop_
_entity.id
_entity.type
_entity.pdbx_description
1 polymer ?
#
loop_
_entity_poly.entity_id
_entity_poly.type
_entity_poly.pdbx_seq_one_letter_code
_entity_poly.pdbx_strand_id
1 'polypeptide(L)'
;MNWQDVALGLAGGIGCFVAVVHGVLIERWVVKPIGKLVAADARMAPSTRRLVPPLLHLSTFAWFLGGLALIGAAIWLGRDAQLALGAFVGSLYVFGAVANLWATRGRHPGWMLMVVALVLIVSALSGSGG
;
A
#
# COMPACT_ATOMS: atom_id res chain seq x y z
N MET A 1 9.21 23.22 -5.05
CA MET A 1 8.59 21.93 -5.41
C MET A 1 8.35 21.93 -6.90
N ASN A 2 8.95 20.98 -7.59
CA ASN A 2 8.74 20.77 -9.03
C ASN A 2 7.55 19.81 -9.25
N TRP A 3 7.18 19.54 -10.50
CA TRP A 3 6.10 18.59 -10.82
C TRP A 3 6.37 17.18 -10.29
N GLN A 4 7.63 16.76 -10.24
CA GLN A 4 8.02 15.42 -9.81
C GLN A 4 7.74 15.23 -8.31
N ASP A 5 8.09 16.23 -7.49
CA ASP A 5 7.80 16.24 -6.05
C ASP A 5 6.30 16.22 -5.80
N VAL A 6 5.53 17.01 -6.57
CA VAL A 6 4.07 17.06 -6.46
C VAL A 6 3.44 15.71 -6.82
N ALA A 7 3.85 15.11 -7.94
CA ALA A 7 3.35 13.81 -8.37
C ALA A 7 3.69 12.71 -7.36
N LEU A 8 4.90 12.71 -6.81
CA LEU A 8 5.35 11.75 -5.80
C LEU A 8 4.58 11.90 -4.48
N GLY A 9 4.37 13.15 -4.02
CA GLY A 9 3.58 13.44 -2.84
C GLY A 9 2.11 13.05 -3.01
N LEU A 10 1.51 13.32 -4.17
CA LEU A 10 0.14 12.89 -4.49
C LEU A 10 0.01 11.37 -4.54
N ALA A 11 0.98 10.67 -5.13
CA ALA A 11 1.02 9.21 -5.12
C ALA A 11 1.05 8.66 -3.69
N GLY A 12 1.87 9.25 -2.82
CA GLY A 12 1.93 8.90 -1.41
C GLY A 12 0.61 9.16 -0.67
N GLY A 13 -0.03 10.30 -0.94
CA GLY A 13 -1.35 10.64 -0.39
C GLY A 13 -2.44 9.64 -0.78
N ILE A 14 -2.51 9.26 -2.06
CA ILE A 14 -3.44 8.23 -2.55
C ILE A 14 -3.16 6.90 -1.85
N GLY A 15 -1.89 6.49 -1.76
CA GLY A 15 -1.53 5.24 -1.09
C GLY A 15 -1.91 5.20 0.39
N CYS A 16 -1.69 6.28 1.13
CA CYS A 16 -2.13 6.41 2.52
C CYS A 16 -3.66 6.29 2.63
N PHE A 17 -4.40 7.00 1.77
CA PHE A 17 -5.86 6.95 1.76
C PHE A 17 -6.38 5.54 1.46
N VAL A 18 -5.86 4.90 0.41
CA VAL A 18 -6.22 3.53 0.04
C VAL A 18 -5.88 2.57 1.17
N ALA A 19 -4.73 2.74 1.83
CA ALA A 19 -4.34 1.91 2.97
C ALA A 19 -5.34 2.01 4.13
N VAL A 20 -5.77 3.22 4.51
CA VAL A 20 -6.77 3.38 5.59
C VAL A 20 -8.09 2.70 5.22
N VAL A 21 -8.60 2.94 4.02
CA VAL A 21 -9.85 2.30 3.54
C VAL A 21 -9.71 0.79 3.48
N HIS A 22 -8.61 0.29 2.91
CA HIS A 22 -8.31 -1.14 2.83
C HIS A 22 -8.20 -1.77 4.22
N GLY A 23 -7.53 -1.12 5.16
CA GLY A 23 -7.39 -1.57 6.55
C GLY A 23 -8.74 -1.72 7.24
N VAL A 24 -9.65 -0.76 7.08
CA VAL A 24 -11.02 -0.85 7.64
C VAL A 24 -11.79 -2.02 7.00
N LEU A 25 -11.66 -2.22 5.69
CA LEU A 25 -12.31 -3.32 4.99
C LEU A 25 -11.74 -4.68 5.41
N ILE A 26 -10.41 -4.83 5.45
CA ILE A 26 -9.73 -6.05 5.88
C ILE A 26 -10.05 -6.38 7.33
N GLU A 27 -10.06 -5.38 8.21
CA GLU A 27 -10.46 -5.58 9.61
C GLU A 27 -11.87 -6.20 9.71
N ARG A 28 -12.83 -5.62 8.97
CA ARG A 28 -14.23 -6.02 9.02
C ARG A 28 -14.48 -7.39 8.37
N TRP A 29 -13.90 -7.63 7.20
CA TRP A 29 -14.27 -8.75 6.33
C TRP A 29 -13.31 -9.92 6.36
N VAL A 30 -12.09 -9.72 6.86
CA VAL A 30 -11.04 -10.75 6.86
C VAL A 30 -10.55 -11.03 8.27
N VAL A 31 -10.05 -10.02 8.98
CA VAL A 31 -9.41 -10.20 10.30
C VAL A 31 -10.40 -10.65 11.36
N LYS A 32 -11.55 -9.99 11.50
CA LYS A 32 -12.57 -10.41 12.48
C LYS A 32 -13.10 -11.83 12.22
N PRO A 33 -13.49 -12.21 10.98
CA PRO A 33 -13.91 -13.58 10.69
C PRO A 33 -12.81 -14.62 10.92
N ILE A 34 -11.61 -14.40 10.39
CA ILE A 34 -10.49 -15.34 10.55
C ILE A 34 -10.06 -15.42 12.01
N GLY A 35 -10.03 -14.30 12.73
CA GLY A 35 -9.72 -14.27 14.15
C GLY A 35 -10.67 -15.14 14.99
N LYS A 36 -11.98 -15.14 14.66
CA LYS A 36 -12.94 -16.06 15.31
C LYS A 36 -12.65 -17.52 14.98
N LEU A 37 -12.33 -17.85 13.73
CA LEU A 37 -11.97 -19.22 13.32
C LEU A 37 -10.69 -19.70 14.01
N VAL A 38 -9.66 -18.86 14.03
CA VAL A 38 -8.36 -19.13 14.67
C VAL A 38 -8.50 -19.27 16.18
N ALA A 39 -9.37 -18.48 16.82
CA ALA A 39 -9.64 -18.60 18.25
C ALA A 39 -10.34 -19.92 18.61
N ALA A 40 -11.21 -20.41 17.72
CA ALA A 40 -11.95 -21.67 17.89
C ALA A 40 -11.12 -22.93 17.58
N ASP A 41 -10.01 -22.82 16.84
CA ASP A 41 -9.19 -23.98 16.50
C ASP A 41 -8.24 -24.38 17.65
N ALA A 42 -8.65 -25.39 18.41
CA ALA A 42 -7.88 -25.97 19.52
C ALA A 42 -6.49 -26.48 19.12
N ARG A 43 -6.26 -26.82 17.84
CA ARG A 43 -4.98 -27.35 17.35
C ARG A 43 -3.95 -26.27 17.07
N MET A 44 -4.37 -25.01 16.91
CA MET A 44 -3.44 -23.92 16.63
C MET A 44 -2.68 -23.50 17.89
N ALA A 45 -1.35 -23.40 17.76
CA ALA A 45 -0.48 -22.91 18.82
C ALA A 45 -0.82 -21.44 19.19
N PRO A 46 -0.75 -21.06 20.48
CA PRO A 46 -1.07 -19.71 20.94
C PRO A 46 -0.24 -18.60 20.26
N SER A 47 1.03 -18.89 19.91
CA SER A 47 1.91 -17.97 19.18
C SER A 47 1.37 -17.69 17.77
N THR A 48 0.98 -18.72 17.03
CA THR A 48 0.39 -18.58 15.70
C THR A 48 -0.91 -17.78 15.76
N ARG A 49 -1.77 -18.03 16.76
CA ARG A 49 -3.02 -17.26 16.93
C ARG A 49 -2.79 -15.77 17.10
N ARG A 50 -1.71 -15.38 17.79
CA ARG A 50 -1.33 -13.97 17.99
C ARG A 50 -0.73 -13.33 16.74
N LEU A 51 -0.07 -14.11 15.88
CA LEU A 51 0.60 -13.62 14.67
C LEU A 51 -0.35 -13.44 13.48
N VAL A 52 -1.44 -14.21 13.40
CA VAL A 52 -2.35 -14.13 12.23
C VAL A 52 -2.95 -12.73 12.03
N PRO A 53 -3.55 -12.05 13.04
CA PRO A 53 -4.13 -10.73 12.84
C PRO A 53 -3.15 -9.66 12.31
N PRO A 54 -1.93 -9.49 12.87
CA PRO A 54 -0.99 -8.50 12.34
C PRO A 54 -0.48 -8.87 10.94
N LEU A 55 -0.32 -10.16 10.62
CA LEU A 55 0.07 -10.59 9.27
C LEU A 55 -0.99 -10.24 8.23
N LEU A 56 -2.28 -10.32 8.58
CA LEU A 56 -3.37 -9.93 7.69
C LEU A 56 -3.43 -8.40 7.45
N HIS A 57 -2.88 -7.60 8.35
CA HIS A 57 -2.75 -6.14 8.19
C HIS A 57 -1.43 -5.70 7.56
N LEU A 58 -0.52 -6.63 7.22
CA LEU A 58 0.80 -6.29 6.73
C LEU A 58 0.76 -5.42 5.46
N SER A 59 -0.15 -5.72 4.53
CA SER A 59 -0.33 -4.90 3.32
C SER A 59 -0.79 -3.49 3.63
N THR A 60 -1.73 -3.33 4.56
CA THR A 60 -2.20 -2.02 5.06
C THR A 60 -1.04 -1.20 5.59
N PHE A 61 -0.22 -1.78 6.47
CA PHE A 61 0.94 -1.10 7.02
C PHE A 61 1.97 -0.76 5.94
N ALA A 62 2.27 -1.69 5.04
CA ALA A 62 3.22 -1.48 3.96
C ALA A 62 2.79 -0.31 3.04
N TRP A 63 1.51 -0.24 2.67
CA TRP A 63 1.01 0.83 1.81
C TRP A 63 0.96 2.17 2.50
N PHE A 64 0.57 2.20 3.78
CA PHE A 64 0.51 3.42 4.58
C PHE A 64 1.90 4.00 4.83
N LEU A 65 2.83 3.18 5.33
CA LEU A 65 4.22 3.60 5.55
C LEU A 65 4.92 3.95 4.24
N GLY A 66 4.67 3.19 3.16
CA GLY A 66 5.15 3.52 1.83
C GLY A 66 4.62 4.88 1.36
N GLY A 67 3.33 5.17 1.57
CA GLY A 67 2.74 6.45 1.21
C GLY A 67 3.34 7.63 1.99
N LEU A 68 3.53 7.47 3.30
CA LEU A 68 4.24 8.43 4.13
C LEU A 68 5.69 8.63 3.68
N ALA A 69 6.38 7.56 3.31
CA ALA A 69 7.75 7.62 2.81
C ALA A 69 7.83 8.38 1.47
N LEU A 70 6.86 8.22 0.57
CA LEU A 70 6.79 8.99 -0.67
C LEU A 70 6.54 10.48 -0.42
N ILE A 71 5.64 10.81 0.51
CA ILE A 71 5.41 12.20 0.92
C ILE A 71 6.68 12.80 1.52
N GLY A 72 7.36 12.08 2.42
CA GLY A 72 8.61 12.53 3.00
C GLY A 72 9.73 12.68 1.96
N ALA A 73 9.78 11.77 0.98
CA ALA A 73 10.72 11.84 -0.12
C ALA A 73 10.51 13.06 -1.02
N ALA A 74 9.25 13.45 -1.25
CA ALA A 74 8.91 14.63 -2.02
C ALA A 74 9.28 15.95 -1.33
N ILE A 75 9.31 15.97 0.01
CA ILE A 75 9.51 17.22 0.77
C ILE A 75 10.97 17.38 1.21
N TRP A 76 11.62 16.29 1.62
CA TRP A 76 12.90 16.36 2.35
C TRP A 76 14.08 15.65 1.69
N LEU A 77 13.84 14.74 0.74
CA LEU A 77 14.90 13.86 0.22
C LEU A 77 15.36 14.28 -1.18
N GLY A 78 16.61 13.94 -1.49
CA GLY A 78 17.21 14.14 -2.81
C GLY A 78 16.74 13.11 -3.85
N ARG A 79 17.11 13.35 -5.11
CA ARG A 79 16.62 12.59 -6.27
C ARG A 79 16.90 11.08 -6.20
N ASP A 80 18.09 10.67 -5.76
CA ASP A 80 18.43 9.25 -5.66
C ASP A 80 17.55 8.51 -4.66
N ALA A 81 17.25 9.15 -3.53
CA ALA A 81 16.35 8.61 -2.52
C ALA A 81 14.90 8.58 -3.03
N GLN A 82 14.46 9.58 -3.79
CA GLN A 82 13.15 9.58 -4.45
C GLN A 82 13.04 8.44 -5.47
N LEU A 83 14.09 8.16 -6.25
CA LEU A 83 14.12 7.04 -7.19
C LEU A 83 14.05 5.69 -6.46
N ALA A 84 14.87 5.49 -5.43
CA ALA A 84 14.90 4.26 -4.66
C ALA A 84 13.57 4.01 -3.94
N LEU A 85 13.03 5.00 -3.23
CA LEU A 85 11.74 4.90 -2.54
C LEU A 85 10.58 4.78 -3.52
N GLY A 86 10.60 5.55 -4.61
CA GLY A 86 9.60 5.47 -5.68
C GLY A 86 9.52 4.08 -6.29
N ALA A 87 10.67 3.48 -6.64
CA ALA A 87 10.73 2.12 -7.17
C ALA A 87 10.27 1.09 -6.14
N PHE A 88 10.73 1.19 -4.89
CA PHE A 88 10.35 0.27 -3.82
C PHE A 88 8.85 0.33 -3.51
N VAL A 89 8.32 1.51 -3.22
CA VAL A 89 6.89 1.69 -2.91
C VAL A 89 6.02 1.42 -4.15
N GLY A 90 6.51 1.79 -5.34
CA GLY A 90 5.90 1.41 -6.61
C GLY A 90 5.72 -0.11 -6.73
N SER A 91 6.74 -0.91 -6.41
CA SER A 91 6.61 -2.37 -6.44
C SER A 91 5.54 -2.90 -5.47
N LEU A 92 5.43 -2.31 -4.27
CA LEU A 92 4.38 -2.64 -3.30
C LEU A 92 2.99 -2.27 -3.83
N TYR A 93 2.88 -1.16 -4.55
CA TYR A 93 1.61 -0.71 -5.12
C TYR A 93 1.21 -1.55 -6.34
N VAL A 94 2.16 -2.02 -7.15
CA VAL A 94 1.90 -3.01 -8.22
C VAL A 94 1.34 -4.28 -7.61
N PHE A 95 2.01 -4.81 -6.57
CA PHE A 95 1.53 -6.00 -5.88
C PHE A 95 0.12 -5.80 -5.33
N GLY A 96 -0.15 -4.65 -4.70
CA GLY A 96 -1.47 -4.30 -4.18
C GLY A 96 -2.54 -4.17 -5.26
N ALA A 97 -2.21 -3.56 -6.40
CA ALA A 97 -3.13 -3.43 -7.53
C ALA A 97 -3.51 -4.81 -8.10
N VAL A 98 -2.51 -5.68 -8.34
CA VAL A 98 -2.72 -7.03 -8.86
C VAL A 98 -3.52 -7.89 -7.87
N ALA A 99 -3.13 -7.87 -6.59
CA ALA A 99 -3.83 -8.64 -5.55
C ALA A 99 -5.30 -8.19 -5.40
N ASN A 100 -5.56 -6.88 -5.40
CA ASN A 100 -6.92 -6.34 -5.30
C ASN A 100 -7.75 -6.64 -6.56
N LEU A 101 -7.16 -6.54 -7.76
CA LEU A 101 -7.83 -6.91 -9.01
C LEU A 101 -8.22 -8.39 -9.01
N TRP A 102 -7.29 -9.26 -8.61
CA TRP A 102 -7.54 -10.69 -8.53
C TRP A 102 -8.61 -11.05 -7.49
N ALA A 103 -8.57 -10.43 -6.31
CA ALA A 103 -9.52 -10.68 -5.24
C ALA A 103 -10.94 -10.19 -5.58
N THR A 104 -11.07 -9.07 -6.30
CA THR A 104 -12.38 -8.45 -6.60
C THR A 104 -12.94 -8.82 -7.97
N ARG A 105 -12.11 -9.37 -8.87
CA ARG A 105 -12.47 -9.85 -10.22
C ARG A 105 -13.31 -8.87 -11.05
N GLY A 106 -13.15 -7.56 -10.85
CA GLY A 106 -13.98 -6.54 -11.48
C GLY A 106 -13.49 -5.12 -11.24
N ARG A 107 -14.29 -4.12 -11.64
CA ARG A 107 -13.99 -2.70 -11.42
C ARG A 107 -14.12 -2.38 -9.94
N HIS A 108 -13.00 -2.27 -9.24
CA HIS A 108 -12.98 -1.97 -7.82
C HIS A 108 -12.07 -0.76 -7.56
N PRO A 109 -12.56 0.28 -6.83
CA PRO A 109 -11.79 1.50 -6.59
C PRO A 109 -10.39 1.25 -6.02
N GLY A 110 -10.23 0.21 -5.20
CA GLY A 110 -8.97 -0.16 -4.58
C GLY A 110 -7.82 -0.34 -5.58
N TRP A 111 -7.95 -1.22 -6.58
CA TRP A 111 -6.86 -1.42 -7.54
C TRP A 111 -6.74 -0.24 -8.53
N MET A 112 -7.84 0.42 -8.86
CA MET A 112 -7.82 1.57 -9.78
C MET A 112 -7.03 2.74 -9.20
N LEU A 113 -7.23 3.06 -7.92
CA LEU A 113 -6.47 4.11 -7.24
C LEU A 113 -4.99 3.74 -7.08
N MET A 114 -4.68 2.47 -6.84
CA MET A 114 -3.28 2.01 -6.81
C MET A 114 -2.61 2.15 -8.18
N VAL A 115 -3.32 1.88 -9.28
CA VAL A 115 -2.83 2.13 -10.64
C VAL A 115 -2.60 3.62 -10.89
N VAL A 116 -3.51 4.50 -10.43
CA VAL A 116 -3.30 5.95 -10.52
C VAL A 116 -2.04 6.38 -9.76
N ALA A 117 -1.85 5.88 -8.53
CA ALA A 117 -0.64 6.16 -7.75
C ALA A 117 0.63 5.66 -8.46
N LEU A 118 0.59 4.50 -9.12
CA LEU A 118 1.70 3.98 -9.92
C LEU A 118 2.04 4.88 -11.11
N VAL A 119 1.04 5.35 -11.85
CA VAL A 119 1.25 6.26 -12.97
C VAL A 119 1.90 7.56 -12.50
N LEU A 120 1.49 8.08 -11.33
CA LEU A 120 2.09 9.27 -10.73
C LEU A 120 3.56 9.03 -10.32
N ILE A 121 3.86 7.88 -9.70
CA ILE A 121 5.24 7.50 -9.38
C ILE A 121 6.07 7.44 -10.67
N VAL A 122 5.63 6.71 -11.68
CA VAL A 122 6.36 6.60 -12.95
C VAL A 122 6.57 7.98 -13.58
N SER A 123 5.54 8.83 -13.63
CA SER A 123 5.67 10.19 -14.15
C SER A 123 6.67 11.03 -13.35
N ALA A 124 6.72 10.91 -12.02
CA ALA A 124 7.67 11.62 -11.17
C ALA A 124 9.11 11.16 -11.43
N LEU A 125 9.30 9.85 -11.67
CA LEU A 125 10.62 9.27 -11.91
C LEU A 125 11.11 9.50 -13.35
N SER A 126 10.22 9.47 -14.35
CA SER A 126 10.55 9.61 -15.78
C SER A 126 10.84 11.04 -16.22
N GLY A 127 10.43 12.07 -15.48
CA GLY A 127 10.72 13.47 -15.80
C GLY A 127 12.21 13.87 -15.68
N SER A 128 13.14 12.93 -15.64
CA SER A 128 14.59 13.12 -15.45
C SER A 128 15.38 13.40 -16.73
N GLY A 129 14.72 13.64 -17.86
CA GLY A 129 15.37 13.90 -19.15
C GLY A 129 15.06 15.31 -19.66
N GLY A 130 15.73 16.31 -19.10
CA GLY A 130 15.68 17.72 -19.53
C GLY A 130 16.90 18.47 -19.02
#